data_AF-T0ZKZ8-F1
#
_entry.id   AF-T0ZKZ8-F1
#
_cell.length_a   1.000
_cell.length_b   1.000
_cell.length_c   1.000
_cell.angle_alpha   90.00
_cell.angle_beta   90.00
_cell.angle_gamma   90.00
#
_symmetry.space_group_name_H-M   'P 1'
#
loop_
_entity.id
_entity.type
_entity.pdbx_description
1 polymer ?
#
loop_
_entity_poly.entity_id
_entity_poly.type
_entity_poly.pdbx_seq_one_letter_code
_entity_poly.pdbx_strand_id
1 'polypeptide(L)'
;MESTLWLIDKSALVRLGSSPDAPEWGERIGRGLVRITTVTLLEVGYSARSAADLRTGLVGPPISAMPTEYLTPAIEDRALQVLTSLADRGQHRGPRFQTFSSPPPPNCPG
;
A
#
# COMPACT_ATOMS: atom_id res chain seq x y z
N MET A 1 3.22 -3.81 -29.75
CA MET A 1 2.67 -2.79 -28.83
C MET A 1 2.96 -3.30 -27.43
N GLU A 2 3.99 -2.78 -26.78
CA GLU A 2 4.28 -3.11 -25.37
C GLU A 2 3.14 -2.55 -24.52
N SER A 3 2.40 -3.41 -23.84
CA SER A 3 1.37 -2.98 -22.90
C SER A 3 2.04 -2.82 -21.54
N THR A 4 2.15 -1.59 -21.04
CA THR A 4 2.72 -1.33 -19.71
C THR A 4 1.95 -2.10 -18.64
N LEU A 5 2.68 -2.88 -17.84
CA LEU A 5 2.15 -3.56 -16.67
C LEU A 5 2.32 -2.68 -15.43
N TRP A 6 1.31 -2.70 -14.56
CA TRP A 6 1.28 -1.92 -13.33
C TRP A 6 1.19 -2.85 -12.13
N LEU A 7 1.82 -2.46 -11.02
CA LEU A 7 1.65 -3.08 -9.71
C LEU A 7 0.97 -2.07 -8.79
N ILE A 8 -0.22 -2.41 -8.27
CA ILE A 8 -1.00 -1.48 -7.46
C ILE A 8 -0.55 -1.53 -5.99
N ASP A 9 -0.32 -0.36 -5.42
CA ASP A 9 -0.11 -0.18 -3.97
C ASP A 9 -1.45 -0.03 -3.23
N LYS A 10 -1.49 -0.39 -1.94
CA LYS A 10 -2.69 -0.26 -1.10
C LYS A 10 -3.25 1.17 -1.07
N SER A 11 -2.38 2.19 -1.08
CA SER A 11 -2.81 3.59 -1.09
C SER A 11 -3.54 3.99 -2.37
N ALA A 12 -3.16 3.43 -3.52
CA ALA A 12 -3.83 3.64 -4.79
C ALA A 12 -5.15 2.83 -4.84
N LEU A 13 -5.13 1.58 -4.38
CA LEU A 13 -6.32 0.72 -4.33
C LEU A 13 -7.46 1.36 -3.54
N VAL A 14 -7.16 1.96 -2.38
CA VAL A 14 -8.16 2.65 -1.53
C VAL A 14 -8.75 3.90 -2.20
N ARG A 15 -8.02 4.53 -3.11
CA ARG A 15 -8.44 5.77 -3.79
C ARG A 15 -8.98 5.54 -5.20
N LEU A 16 -8.94 4.31 -5.69
CA LEU A 16 -9.26 3.98 -7.07
C LEU A 16 -10.66 4.46 -7.46
N GLY A 17 -11.66 4.21 -6.61
CA GLY A 17 -13.06 4.58 -6.88
C GLY A 17 -13.35 6.08 -6.84
N SER A 18 -12.47 6.90 -6.25
CA SER A 18 -12.59 8.36 -6.21
C SER A 18 -11.67 9.08 -7.20
N SER A 19 -10.87 8.33 -7.97
CA SER A 19 -10.01 8.90 -9.00
C SER A 19 -10.84 9.40 -10.19
N PRO A 20 -10.52 10.57 -10.79
CA PRO A 20 -11.13 10.98 -12.05
C PRO A 20 -10.86 9.98 -13.18
N ASP A 21 -9.75 9.23 -13.08
CA ASP A 21 -9.33 8.24 -14.08
C ASP A 21 -9.87 6.82 -13.77
N ALA A 22 -10.81 6.69 -12.83
CA ALA A 22 -11.36 5.39 -12.41
C ALA A 22 -11.85 4.51 -13.58
N PRO A 23 -12.54 5.04 -14.62
CA PRO A 23 -12.94 4.24 -15.77
C PRO A 23 -11.74 3.63 -16.52
N GLU A 24 -10.69 4.43 -16.75
CA GLU A 24 -9.49 3.99 -17.47
C GLU A 24 -8.74 2.90 -16.69
N TRP A 25 -8.62 3.07 -15.38
CA TRP A 25 -8.03 2.04 -14.53
C TRP A 25 -8.90 0.78 -14.46
N GLY A 26 -10.22 0.92 -14.47
CA GLY A 26 -11.16 -0.20 -14.56
C GLY A 26 -10.93 -1.04 -15.82
N GLU A 27 -10.74 -0.41 -16.98
CA GLU A 27 -10.41 -1.10 -18.23
C GLU A 27 -9.06 -1.83 -18.15
N ARG A 28 -8.03 -1.19 -17.58
CA ARG A 28 -6.71 -1.82 -17.40
C ARG A 28 -6.78 -3.03 -16.46
N ILE A 29 -7.53 -2.93 -15.38
CA ILE A 29 -7.77 -4.03 -14.43
C ILE A 29 -8.52 -5.16 -15.13
N GLY A 30 -9.60 -4.85 -15.87
CA GLY A 30 -10.35 -5.85 -16.64
C GLY A 30 -9.52 -6.57 -17.71
N ARG A 31 -8.45 -5.94 -18.21
CA ARG A 31 -7.47 -6.53 -19.14
C ARG A 31 -6.31 -7.26 -18.44
N GLY A 32 -6.29 -7.34 -17.11
CA GLY A 32 -5.22 -7.98 -16.34
C GLY A 32 -3.87 -7.24 -16.39
N LEU A 33 -3.86 -5.95 -16.70
CA LEU A 33 -2.65 -5.12 -16.78
C LEU A 33 -2.22 -4.54 -15.43
N VAL A 34 -3.11 -4.61 -14.43
CA VAL A 34 -2.86 -4.16 -13.07
C VAL A 34 -2.78 -5.38 -12.17
N ARG A 35 -1.63 -5.56 -11.53
CA ARG A 35 -1.33 -6.68 -10.65
C ARG A 35 -1.32 -6.24 -9.20
N ILE A 36 -1.42 -7.20 -8.29
CA ILE A 36 -1.42 -6.96 -6.84
C ILE A 36 -0.47 -7.93 -6.14
N THR A 37 0.25 -7.49 -5.11
CA THR A 37 1.12 -8.41 -4.34
C THR A 37 0.34 -9.14 -3.24
N THR A 38 0.87 -10.28 -2.80
CA THR A 38 0.35 -10.93 -1.58
C THR A 38 0.45 -10.04 -0.34
N VAL A 39 1.48 -9.21 -0.23
CA VAL A 39 1.63 -8.27 0.89
C VAL A 39 0.49 -7.27 0.90
N THR A 40 0.15 -6.69 -0.26
CA THR A 40 -0.98 -5.76 -0.41
C THR A 40 -2.31 -6.44 -0.08
N LEU A 41 -2.51 -7.72 -0.47
CA LEU A 41 -3.69 -8.48 -0.09
C LEU A 41 -3.79 -8.68 1.43
N LEU A 42 -2.68 -8.94 2.12
CA LEU A 42 -2.64 -9.05 3.58
C LEU A 42 -2.99 -7.72 4.26
N GLU A 43 -2.51 -6.59 3.74
CA GLU A 43 -2.87 -5.25 4.25
C GLU A 43 -4.36 -4.94 4.07
N VAL A 44 -4.96 -5.35 2.95
CA VAL A 44 -6.41 -5.28 2.71
C VAL A 44 -7.15 -6.14 3.72
N GLY A 45 -6.74 -7.40 3.89
CA GLY A 45 -7.33 -8.32 4.86
C GLY A 45 -7.26 -7.81 6.29
N TYR A 46 -6.12 -7.24 6.70
CA TYR A 46 -5.96 -6.59 8.01
C TYR A 46 -6.90 -5.39 8.21
N SER A 47 -7.23 -4.68 7.13
CA SER A 47 -8.12 -3.52 7.17
C SER A 47 -9.61 -3.90 7.22
N ALA A 48 -9.96 -5.17 7.03
CA ALA A 48 -11.35 -5.64 7.03
C ALA A 48 -11.98 -5.53 8.43
N ARG A 49 -13.27 -5.18 8.47
CA ARG A 49 -14.01 -4.96 9.72
C ARG A 49 -14.68 -6.21 10.27
N SER A 50 -14.68 -7.30 9.49
CA SER A 50 -15.21 -8.60 9.89
C SER A 50 -14.67 -9.72 9.00
N ALA A 51 -14.88 -10.97 9.41
CA ALA A 51 -14.53 -12.12 8.58
C ALA A 51 -15.33 -12.17 7.26
N ALA A 52 -16.58 -11.69 7.26
CA ALA A 52 -17.39 -11.60 6.05
C ALA A 52 -16.85 -10.53 5.09
N ASP A 53 -16.49 -9.37 5.62
CA ASP A 53 -15.87 -8.26 4.88
C ASP A 53 -14.55 -8.70 4.25
N LEU A 54 -13.69 -9.40 5.00
CA LEU A 54 -12.44 -9.96 4.47
C LEU A 54 -12.68 -10.91 3.31
N ARG A 55 -13.58 -11.89 3.47
CA ARG A 55 -13.85 -12.89 2.43
C ARG A 55 -14.37 -12.22 1.16
N THR A 56 -15.32 -11.30 1.30
CA THR A 56 -15.88 -10.55 0.17
C THR A 56 -14.83 -9.66 -0.49
N GLY A 57 -14.02 -8.95 0.30
CA GLY A 57 -12.99 -8.05 -0.21
C GLY A 57 -11.91 -8.76 -1.03
N LEU A 58 -11.48 -9.95 -0.61
CA LEU A 58 -10.42 -10.70 -1.30
C LEU A 58 -10.86 -11.36 -2.61
N VAL A 59 -12.16 -11.62 -2.81
CA VAL A 59 -12.68 -12.30 -4.01
C VAL A 59 -13.59 -11.42 -4.87
N GLY A 60 -13.87 -10.20 -4.40
CA GLY A 60 -14.69 -9.22 -5.10
C GLY A 60 -13.87 -8.35 -6.07
N PRO A 61 -14.53 -7.70 -7.04
CA PRO A 61 -13.90 -6.67 -7.83
C PRO A 61 -13.51 -5.46 -6.95
N PRO A 62 -12.39 -4.78 -7.25
CA PRO A 62 -11.53 -5.00 -8.41
C PRO A 62 -10.46 -6.09 -8.21
N ILE A 63 -10.31 -6.64 -6.99
CA ILE A 63 -9.20 -7.53 -6.62
C ILE A 63 -9.22 -8.85 -7.39
N SER A 64 -10.39 -9.45 -7.61
CA SER A 64 -10.50 -10.73 -8.32
C SER A 64 -10.08 -10.69 -9.79
N ALA A 65 -9.98 -9.50 -10.40
CA ALA A 65 -9.52 -9.31 -11.77
C ALA A 65 -8.01 -9.03 -11.86
N MET A 66 -7.30 -8.86 -10.74
CA MET A 66 -5.88 -8.53 -10.71
C MET A 66 -5.03 -9.81 -10.58
N PRO A 67 -4.11 -10.08 -11.52
CA PRO A 67 -3.13 -11.14 -11.33
C PRO A 67 -2.30 -10.90 -10.06
N THR A 68 -2.12 -11.96 -9.26
CA THR A 68 -1.30 -11.88 -8.05
C THR A 68 0.17 -12.05 -8.37
N GLU A 69 1.00 -11.14 -7.86
CA GLU A 69 2.47 -11.22 -7.90
C GLU A 69 3.00 -11.69 -6.55
N TYR A 70 3.71 -12.82 -6.57
CA TYR A 70 4.35 -13.38 -5.39
C TYR A 70 5.78 -12.84 -5.27
N LEU A 71 6.25 -12.72 -4.03
CA LEU A 71 7.65 -12.41 -3.78
C LEU A 71 8.53 -13.58 -4.23
N THR A 72 9.73 -13.23 -4.69
CA THR A 72 10.82 -14.18 -4.92
C THR A 72 11.94 -13.86 -3.94
N PRO A 73 12.85 -14.81 -3.66
CA PRO A 73 14.01 -14.54 -2.81
C PRO A 73 14.80 -13.31 -3.24
N ALA A 74 14.95 -13.09 -4.56
CA ALA A 74 15.64 -11.91 -5.09
C ALA A 74 14.91 -10.58 -4.77
N ILE A 75 13.57 -10.59 -4.73
CA ILE A 75 12.79 -9.41 -4.34
C ILE A 75 12.99 -9.13 -2.83
N GLU A 76 13.00 -10.17 -2.01
CA GLU A 76 13.25 -10.03 -0.56
C GLU A 76 14.65 -9.47 -0.28
N ASP A 77 15.68 -10.05 -0.89
CA ASP A 77 17.06 -9.55 -0.79
C ASP A 77 17.16 -8.09 -1.24
N ARG A 78 16.49 -7.75 -2.34
CA ARG A 78 16.48 -6.37 -2.85
C ARG A 78 15.77 -5.42 -1.89
N ALA A 79 14.67 -5.83 -1.27
CA ALA A 79 13.96 -5.02 -0.29
C ALA A 79 14.86 -4.70 0.92
N LEU A 80 15.63 -5.68 1.41
CA LEU A 80 16.60 -5.48 2.49
C LEU A 80 17.71 -4.50 2.09
N GLN A 81 18.27 -4.63 0.89
CA GLN A 81 19.30 -3.69 0.39
C GLN A 81 18.78 -2.26 0.32
N VAL A 82 17.54 -2.07 -0.16
CA VAL A 82 16.91 -0.75 -0.23
C VAL A 82 16.68 -0.20 1.17
N LEU A 83 16.21 -1.01 2.11
CA LEU A 83 16.00 -0.62 3.50
C LEU A 83 17.31 -0.16 4.16
N THR A 84 18.40 -0.92 4.01
CA THR A 84 19.73 -0.53 4.51
C THR A 84 20.19 0.78 3.88
N SER A 85 20.04 0.93 2.57
CA SER A 85 20.40 2.17 1.87
C SER A 85 19.59 3.38 2.37
N LEU A 86 18.31 3.19 2.73
CA LEU A 86 17.50 4.23 3.36
C LEU A 86 17.95 4.50 4.80
N ALA A 87 18.45 3.49 5.50
CA ALA A 87 18.94 3.62 6.87
C ALA A 87 20.19 4.49 6.96
N ASP A 88 21.12 4.30 6.03
CA ASP A 88 22.33 5.11 5.88
C ASP A 88 22.01 6.61 5.68
N ARG A 89 20.85 6.91 5.09
CA ARG A 89 20.35 8.28 4.87
C ARG A 89 19.42 8.78 5.98
N GLY A 90 19.18 8.00 7.02
CA GLY A 90 18.21 8.34 8.08
C GLY A 90 16.74 8.32 7.65
N GLN A 91 16.42 7.72 6.50
CA GLN A 91 15.09 7.71 5.86
C GLN A 91 14.36 6.36 5.96
N HIS A 92 14.97 5.34 6.58
CA HIS A 92 14.37 4.00 6.72
C HIS A 92 13.08 3.97 7.56
N ARG A 93 12.82 5.02 8.34
CA ARG A 93 11.52 5.22 9.01
C ARG A 93 10.74 6.23 8.19
N GLY A 94 9.44 5.95 7.99
CA GLY A 94 8.52 6.92 7.43
C GLY A 94 8.55 8.23 8.24
N PRO A 95 8.09 9.35 7.66
CA PRO A 95 8.06 10.64 8.35
C PRO A 95 7.39 10.48 9.71
N ARG A 96 8.15 10.75 10.78
CA ARG A 96 7.56 10.82 12.12
C ARG A 96 6.59 11.98 12.13
N PHE A 97 5.33 11.74 12.45
CA PHE A 97 4.45 12.81 12.90
C PHE A 97 5.14 13.48 14.08
N GLN A 98 5.59 14.72 13.89
CA GLN A 98 6.05 15.53 15.01
C GLN A 98 4.81 15.85 15.83
N THR A 99 4.66 15.19 16.98
CA THR A 99 3.84 15.76 18.06
C THR A 99 4.53 17.07 18.42
N PHE A 100 3.91 18.22 18.13
CA PHE A 100 4.34 19.48 18.71
C PHE A 100 4.38 19.27 20.23
N SER A 101 5.56 19.38 20.83
CA SER A 101 5.66 19.41 22.29
C SER A 101 4.90 20.66 22.74
N SER A 102 3.82 20.48 23.49
CA SER A 102 3.22 21.59 24.24
C SER A 102 4.32 22.32 25.03
N PRO A 103 4.30 23.65 25.12
CA PRO A 103 5.25 24.37 25.96
C PRO A 103 5.12 23.89 27.41
N PRO A 104 6.24 23.84 28.17
CA PRO A 104 6.18 23.50 29.58
C PRO A 104 5.25 24.47 30.33
N PRO A 105 4.52 24.02 31.38
CA PRO A 105 3.67 24.90 32.16
C PRO A 105 4.52 26.02 32.80
N PRO A 106 3.96 27.24 32.97
CA PRO A 106 4.69 28.33 33.60
C PRO A 106 5.09 27.94 35.03
N ASN A 107 6.36 28.19 35.38
CA ASN A 107 6.92 27.92 36.69
C ASN A 107 6.01 28.47 37.81
N CYS A 108 5.58 27.61 38.74
CA CYS A 108 4.95 28.06 39.98
C CYS A 108 5.99 28.81 40.82
N PRO A 109 5.74 30.07 41.24
CA PRO A 109 6.56 30.71 42.25
C PRO A 109 6.28 30.06 43.61
N GLY A 110 7.36 29.81 44.37
CA GLY A 110 7.32 29.27 45.73
C GLY A 110 6.88 30.28 46.78
#